data_AF-A0AAJ6YT63-F1
#
_entry.id   AF-A0AAJ6YT63-F1
#
_cell.length_a   1.000
_cell.length_b   1.000
_cell.length_c   1.000
_cell.angle_alpha   90.00
_cell.angle_beta   90.00
_cell.angle_gamma   90.00
#
_symmetry.space_group_name_H-M   'P 1'
#
loop_
_entity.id
_entity.type
_entity.pdbx_description
1 polymer ?
#
loop_
_entity_poly.entity_id
_entity_poly.type
_entity_poly.pdbx_seq_one_letter_code
_entity_poly.pdbx_strand_id
1 'polypeptide(L)'
;MTYEGSTTHPGCWETAVWLILNKPIYITAQELYALRRLMQGTIDVPKAPLGNNSRPLQELRHRTIRTNIDFRKQLGAKCPTMTTNMRYKDYLFRS
;
A
#
# COMPACT_ATOMS: atom_id res chain seq x y z
N MET A 1 -6.36 -2.27 -9.20
CA MET A 1 -6.65 -1.02 -9.94
C MET A 1 -5.34 -0.40 -10.44
N THR A 2 -5.32 0.25 -11.59
CA THR A 2 -4.11 0.81 -12.22
C THR A 2 -4.40 2.19 -12.82
N TYR A 3 -3.50 3.16 -12.62
CA TYR A 3 -3.61 4.52 -13.17
C TYR A 3 -2.24 5.20 -13.31
N GLU A 4 -2.13 6.18 -14.19
CA GLU A 4 -0.93 7.02 -14.35
C GLU A 4 -0.98 8.22 -13.39
N GLY A 5 0.13 8.53 -12.74
CA GLY A 5 0.18 9.60 -11.77
C GLY A 5 1.61 10.05 -11.45
N SER A 6 1.72 10.75 -10.32
CA SER A 6 2.99 11.32 -9.88
C SER A 6 3.58 10.57 -8.70
N THR A 7 4.83 10.87 -8.38
CA THR A 7 5.40 10.54 -7.06
C THR A 7 4.64 11.29 -5.95
N THR A 8 4.60 10.71 -4.75
CA THR A 8 3.95 11.28 -3.54
C THR A 8 4.92 12.01 -2.61
N HIS A 9 6.14 12.25 -3.10
CA HIS A 9 7.23 12.91 -2.37
C HIS A 9 7.69 14.14 -3.18
N PRO A 10 8.45 15.06 -2.57
CA PRO A 10 8.89 16.28 -3.25
C PRO A 10 9.53 16.00 -4.62
N GLY A 11 9.24 16.86 -5.58
CA GLY A 11 9.56 16.67 -7.01
C GLY A 11 8.32 16.33 -7.83
N CYS A 12 7.35 15.61 -7.27
CA CYS A 12 6.00 15.40 -7.84
C CYS A 12 5.96 15.02 -9.34
N TRP A 13 6.99 14.33 -9.84
CA TRP A 13 7.14 13.99 -11.26
C TRP A 13 6.03 13.04 -11.71
N GLU A 14 5.37 13.36 -12.82
CA GLU A 14 4.29 12.58 -13.45
C GLU A 14 4.85 11.40 -14.27
N THR A 15 5.63 10.54 -13.62
CA THR A 15 6.34 9.42 -14.26
C THR A 15 5.94 8.05 -13.70
N ALA A 16 4.96 7.99 -12.80
CA ALA A 16 4.59 6.79 -12.08
C ALA A 16 3.34 6.12 -12.67
N VAL A 17 3.41 4.80 -12.90
CA VAL A 17 2.23 3.97 -13.15
C VAL A 17 1.90 3.22 -11.86
N TRP A 18 0.79 3.59 -11.24
CA TRP A 18 0.38 3.03 -9.95
C TRP A 18 -0.40 1.74 -10.12
N LEU A 19 -0.05 0.73 -9.32
CA LEU A 19 -0.75 -0.56 -9.22
C LEU A 19 -1.29 -0.70 -7.79
N ILE A 20 -2.58 -0.43 -7.62
CA ILE A 20 -3.26 -0.54 -6.33
C ILE A 20 -3.85 -1.95 -6.19
N LEU A 21 -3.34 -2.70 -5.22
CA LEU A 21 -3.80 -4.06 -4.92
C LEU A 21 -5.15 -4.02 -4.21
N ASN A 22 -6.05 -4.93 -4.58
CA ASN A 22 -7.43 -4.93 -4.06
C ASN A 22 -7.57 -5.61 -2.70
N LYS A 23 -6.57 -6.40 -2.28
CA LYS A 23 -6.54 -7.07 -0.98
C LYS A 23 -5.47 -6.42 -0.11
N PRO A 24 -5.83 -5.84 1.05
CA PRO A 24 -4.83 -5.30 1.97
C PRO A 24 -4.01 -6.42 2.59
N ILE A 25 -2.80 -6.06 3.04
CA ILE A 25 -2.02 -6.89 3.96
C ILE A 25 -2.42 -6.47 5.37
N TYR A 26 -2.72 -7.46 6.21
CA TYR A 26 -3.07 -7.23 7.60
C TYR A 26 -1.82 -7.25 8.47
N ILE A 27 -1.78 -6.32 9.44
CA ILE A 27 -0.74 -6.23 10.48
C ILE A 27 -1.41 -6.17 11.85
N THR A 28 -0.70 -6.60 12.87
CA THR A 28 -1.15 -6.53 14.26
C THR A 28 -1.05 -5.10 14.79
N ALA A 29 -1.77 -4.82 15.89
CA ALA A 29 -1.71 -3.53 16.56
C ALA A 29 -0.30 -3.22 17.10
N GLN A 30 0.45 -4.25 17.54
CA GLN A 30 1.81 -4.10 18.06
C GLN A 30 2.78 -3.66 16.96
N GLU A 31 2.69 -4.26 15.77
CA GLU A 31 3.51 -3.87 14.61
C GLU A 31 3.20 -2.44 14.17
N LEU A 32 1.91 -2.07 14.12
CA LEU A 32 1.51 -0.69 13.80
C LEU A 32 2.02 0.31 14.84
N TYR A 33 2.01 -0.06 16.12
CA TYR A 33 2.56 0.79 17.18
C TYR A 33 4.07 0.97 17.03
N ALA A 34 4.81 -0.08 16.66
CA ALA A 34 6.25 0.01 16.40
C ALA A 34 6.56 1.03 15.28
N LEU A 35 5.78 1.02 14.18
CA LEU A 35 5.92 2.01 13.10
C LEU A 35 5.67 3.44 13.58
N ARG A 36 4.68 3.65 14.47
CA ARG A 36 4.33 4.98 15.00
C ARG A 36 5.36 5.55 15.98
N ARG A 37 6.31 4.74 16.46
CA ARG A 37 7.42 5.19 17.33
C ARG A 37 8.61 5.74 16.55
N LEU A 38 8.60 5.65 15.23
CA LEU A 38 9.68 6.18 14.40
C LEU A 38 9.75 7.71 14.51
N MET A 39 10.96 8.24 14.45
CA MET A 39 11.26 9.68 14.53
C MET A 39 11.86 10.17 13.21
N GLN A 40 11.64 11.44 12.89
CA GLN A 40 12.30 12.13 11.80
C GLN A 40 13.71 12.54 12.21
N GLY A 41 14.68 12.44 11.31
CA GLY A 41 16.08 12.82 11.56
C GLY A 41 16.97 11.64 11.96
N THR A 42 18.18 11.95 12.43
CA THR A 42 19.16 10.97 12.92
C THR A 42 18.93 10.68 14.40
N ILE A 43 19.59 9.65 14.93
CA ILE A 43 19.55 9.29 16.36
C ILE A 43 20.08 10.44 17.22
N ASP A 44 21.13 11.10 16.77
CA ASP A 44 21.80 12.18 17.52
C ASP A 44 21.01 13.50 17.49
N VAL A 45 20.17 13.69 16.48
CA VAL A 45 19.37 14.91 16.28
C VAL A 45 17.93 14.55 15.89
N PRO A 46 17.14 14.00 16.83
CA PRO A 46 15.75 13.68 16.58
C PRO A 46 14.95 14.96 16.40
N LYS A 47 14.06 14.97 15.40
CA LYS A 47 13.13 16.07 15.13
C LYS A 47 11.75 15.72 15.70
N ALA A 48 10.74 15.64 14.85
CA ALA A 48 9.38 15.26 15.23
C ALA A 48 9.14 13.75 15.05
N PRO A 49 8.11 13.18 15.70
CA PRO A 49 7.60 11.86 15.34
C PRO A 49 7.32 11.75 13.84
N LEU A 50 7.62 10.59 13.24
CA LEU A 50 7.32 10.28 11.84
C LEU A 50 5.85 9.86 11.71
N GLY A 51 4.95 10.76 12.06
CA GLY A 51 3.50 10.60 11.92
C GLY A 51 2.97 11.35 10.70
N ASN A 52 1.79 10.95 10.23
CA ASN A 52 1.03 11.63 9.15
C ASN A 52 1.87 11.90 7.89
N ASN A 53 2.79 10.99 7.57
CA ASN A 53 3.69 11.04 6.43
C ASN A 53 3.01 10.59 5.11
N SER A 54 1.76 11.00 4.92
CA SER A 54 0.98 10.70 3.73
C SER A 54 0.60 11.98 2.99
N ARG A 55 0.69 11.93 1.65
CA ARG A 55 0.22 13.02 0.79
C ARG A 55 -1.32 13.04 0.80
N PRO A 56 -1.97 14.23 0.89
CA PRO A 56 -3.42 14.34 0.78
C PRO A 56 -3.96 13.81 -0.54
N LEU A 57 -5.23 13.40 -0.55
CA LEU A 57 -5.93 13.02 -1.77
C LEU A 57 -5.85 14.15 -2.81
N GLN A 58 -5.63 13.77 -4.06
CA GLN A 58 -5.55 14.68 -5.19
C GLN A 58 -6.70 14.38 -6.15
N GLU A 59 -7.13 15.39 -6.90
CA GLU A 59 -8.18 15.24 -7.89
C GLU A 59 -7.81 14.20 -8.96
N LEU A 60 -8.79 13.38 -9.35
CA LEU A 60 -8.59 12.39 -10.41
C LEU A 60 -8.41 13.07 -11.78
N ARG A 61 -9.09 14.21 -12.00
CA ARG A 61 -9.19 14.90 -13.29
C ARG A 61 -9.65 13.92 -14.39
N HIS A 62 -9.15 14.09 -15.61
CA HIS A 62 -9.50 13.29 -16.79
C HIS A 62 -8.70 11.98 -16.93
N ARG A 63 -8.08 11.51 -15.84
CA ARG A 63 -7.25 10.29 -15.90
C ARG A 63 -8.13 9.05 -15.93
N THR A 64 -7.81 8.13 -16.84
CA THR A 64 -8.50 6.84 -16.92
C THR A 64 -7.98 5.90 -15.84
N ILE A 65 -8.90 5.28 -15.11
CA ILE A 65 -8.60 4.23 -14.14
C ILE A 65 -8.96 2.88 -14.75
N ARG A 66 -8.02 1.94 -14.71
CA ARG A 66 -8.24 0.55 -15.13
C ARG A 66 -8.39 -0.33 -13.90
N THR A 67 -9.32 -1.28 -13.91
CA THR A 67 -9.50 -2.22 -12.79
C THR A 67 -9.81 -3.62 -13.30
N ASN A 68 -9.35 -4.62 -12.56
CA ASN A 68 -9.68 -6.03 -12.78
C ASN A 68 -10.85 -6.48 -11.88
N ILE A 69 -11.47 -5.55 -11.15
CA ILE A 69 -12.63 -5.80 -10.31
C ILE A 69 -13.89 -5.61 -11.14
N ASP A 70 -14.71 -6.65 -11.21
CA ASP A 70 -16.09 -6.52 -11.70
C ASP A 70 -16.99 -6.06 -10.55
N PHE A 71 -17.43 -4.80 -10.61
CA PHE A 71 -18.32 -4.19 -9.63
C PHE A 71 -19.80 -4.56 -9.83
N ARG A 72 -20.17 -5.20 -10.94
CA ARG A 72 -21.56 -5.56 -11.29
C ARG A 72 -21.89 -7.01 -11.00
N LYS A 73 -21.04 -7.71 -10.26
CA LYS A 73 -21.26 -9.13 -9.93
C LYS A 73 -22.60 -9.35 -9.21
N GLN A 74 -23.43 -10.17 -9.84
CA GLN A 74 -24.56 -10.83 -9.22
C GLN A 74 -24.07 -11.70 -8.03
N LEU A 75 -24.80 -11.67 -6.91
CA LEU A 75 -24.52 -12.44 -5.70
C LEU A 75 -24.58 -13.94 -6.03
N GLY A 76 -23.43 -14.57 -6.34
CA GLY A 76 -23.36 -16.01 -6.65
C GLY A 76 -22.46 -16.44 -7.82
N ALA A 77 -21.88 -15.50 -8.58
CA ALA A 77 -20.95 -15.86 -9.65
C ALA A 77 -19.60 -16.38 -9.10
N LYS A 78 -19.36 -17.70 -9.20
CA LYS A 78 -18.06 -18.33 -8.92
C LYS A 78 -17.02 -17.88 -9.94
N CYS A 79 -16.29 -16.82 -9.65
CA CYS A 79 -15.06 -16.52 -10.38
C CYS A 79 -13.90 -17.34 -9.82
N PRO A 80 -12.91 -17.70 -10.66
CA PRO A 80 -11.64 -18.21 -10.16
C PRO A 80 -11.05 -17.15 -9.21
N THR A 81 -11.04 -17.47 -7.93
CA THR A 81 -10.38 -16.66 -6.91
C THR A 81 -8.88 -16.75 -7.17
N MET A 82 -8.15 -15.64 -7.01
CA MET A 82 -6.71 -15.70 -6.79
C MET A 82 -6.45 -16.36 -5.42
N THR A 83 -6.69 -17.67 -5.32
CA THR A 83 -6.17 -18.50 -4.24
C THR A 83 -4.70 -18.74 -4.53
N THR A 84 -3.88 -17.76 -4.18
CA THR A 84 -2.44 -17.98 -4.01
C THR A 84 -2.26 -18.78 -2.73
N ASN A 85 -1.95 -20.08 -2.86
CA ASN A 85 -1.36 -20.88 -1.78
C ASN A 85 0.05 -20.35 -1.45
N MET A 86 0.16 -19.13 -0.93
CA MET A 86 1.40 -18.60 -0.37
C MET A 86 1.56 -19.17 1.03
N ARG A 87 2.16 -20.36 1.14
CA ARG A 87 2.70 -20.85 2.41
C ARG A 87 4.06 -20.21 2.62
N TYR A 88 4.18 -19.29 3.58
CA TYR A 88 5.47 -18.81 4.03
C TYR A 88 6.18 -19.97 4.75
N LYS A 89 7.27 -20.48 4.16
CA LYS A 89 8.16 -21.41 4.87
C LYS A 89 9.19 -20.55 5.60
N ASP A 90 8.99 -20.41 6.91
CA ASP A 90 10.01 -19.83 7.77
C ASP A 90 11.08 -20.89 8.01
N TYR A 91 12.28 -20.67 7.47
CA TYR A 91 13.44 -21.50 7.77
C TYR A 91 14.06 -20.96 9.05
N LEU A 92 13.53 -21.42 10.19
CA LEU A 92 14.21 -21.32 11.46
C LEU A 92 15.54 -22.08 11.36
N PHE A 93 16.62 -21.35 11.13
CA PHE A 93 17.98 -21.83 11.37
C PHE A 93 18.12 -22.09 12.87
N ARG A 94 17.99 -23.36 13.25
CA ARG A 94 18.31 -23.83 14.59
C ARG A 94 19.82 -24.03 14.64
N SER A 95 20.50 -23.12 15.34
CA SER A 95 21.89 -23.29 15.81
C SER A 95 21.97 -24.36 16.90
#